data_AF-A0A2R7NL20-F1
#
_entry.id   AF-A0A2R7NL20-F1
#
_cell.length_a   1.000
_cell.length_b   1.000
_cell.length_c   1.000
_cell.angle_alpha   90.00
_cell.angle_beta   90.00
_cell.angle_gamma   90.00
#
_symmetry.space_group_name_H-M   'P 1'
#
loop_
_entity.id
_entity.type
_entity.pdbx_description
1 polymer ?
#
loop_
_entity_poly.entity_id
_entity_poly.type
_entity_poly.pdbx_seq_one_letter_code
_entity_poly.pdbx_strand_id
1 'polypeptide(L)'
;IAGYGAIGRAVAVRAQALGMQVVVLRRGGAPVDGGGEGDEGVQAVGSIEQLLAASDHLVLALPITAQTYHLINAATLAHARPGLHLVNIARGALVDQQALLQALDAGRLSGATLDVTDPEPLPDGHPLYHHSRVRITPHVSWAAQGAAEVTARKFVGNLQRFVAGLPLHDVVDRERGY
;
A
#
# COMPACT_ATOMS: atom_id res chain seq x y z
N ILE A 1 -5.01 0.17 7.10
CA ILE A 1 -3.96 0.70 6.19
C ILE A 1 -2.60 0.10 6.59
N ALA A 2 -1.92 -0.60 5.69
CA ALA A 2 -0.57 -1.10 5.95
C ALA A 2 0.46 -0.11 5.38
N GLY A 3 1.31 0.46 6.22
CA GLY A 3 2.19 1.57 5.87
C GLY A 3 1.54 2.94 6.14
N TYR A 4 2.03 3.63 7.17
CA TYR A 4 1.48 4.91 7.63
C TYR A 4 2.47 6.09 7.43
N GLY A 5 3.07 6.13 6.23
CA GLY A 5 3.85 7.27 5.74
C GLY A 5 2.96 8.31 5.06
N ALA A 6 3.53 9.11 4.14
CA ALA A 6 2.81 10.18 3.46
C ALA A 6 1.53 9.70 2.75
N ILE A 7 1.60 8.59 2.00
CA ILE A 7 0.44 8.02 1.28
C ILE A 7 -0.60 7.48 2.28
N GLY A 8 -0.17 6.67 3.26
CA GLY A 8 -1.09 6.10 4.25
C GLY A 8 -1.83 7.15 5.08
N ARG A 9 -1.16 8.24 5.45
CA ARG A 9 -1.78 9.39 6.13
C ARG A 9 -2.79 10.10 5.23
N ALA A 10 -2.45 10.34 3.96
CA ALA A 10 -3.38 10.93 3.00
C ALA A 10 -4.64 10.06 2.78
N VAL A 11 -4.51 8.73 2.84
CA VAL A 11 -5.63 7.79 2.82
C VAL A 11 -6.45 7.89 4.11
N ALA A 12 -5.81 7.93 5.28
CA ALA A 12 -6.51 8.05 6.56
C ALA A 12 -7.36 9.32 6.66
N VAL A 13 -6.83 10.48 6.28
CA VAL A 13 -7.57 11.76 6.24
C VAL A 13 -8.86 11.62 5.43
N ARG A 14 -8.77 11.02 4.24
CA ARG A 14 -9.93 10.82 3.34
C ARG A 14 -10.92 9.81 3.90
N ALA A 15 -10.44 8.72 4.48
CA ALA A 15 -11.28 7.69 5.09
C ALA A 15 -12.06 8.25 6.30
N GLN A 16 -11.41 9.03 7.15
CA GLN A 16 -12.05 9.69 8.29
C GLN A 16 -13.11 10.71 7.86
N ALA A 17 -12.85 11.47 6.79
CA ALA A 17 -13.84 12.38 6.22
C ALA A 17 -15.10 11.65 5.69
N LEU A 18 -14.98 10.36 5.38
CA LEU A 18 -16.10 9.48 5.01
C LEU A 18 -16.75 8.77 6.21
N GLY A 19 -16.33 9.09 7.45
CA GLY A 19 -16.84 8.49 8.68
C GLY A 19 -16.28 7.09 8.98
N MET A 20 -15.20 6.68 8.31
CA MET A 20 -14.57 5.37 8.56
C MET A 20 -13.72 5.38 9.82
N GLN A 21 -13.66 4.23 10.49
CA GLN A 21 -12.65 3.96 11.52
C GLN A 21 -11.33 3.59 10.84
N VAL A 22 -10.22 4.16 11.31
CA VAL A 22 -8.89 3.96 10.70
C VAL A 22 -7.99 3.19 11.64
N VAL A 23 -7.59 2.00 11.20
CA VAL A 23 -6.58 1.15 11.83
C VAL A 23 -5.35 1.07 10.93
N VAL A 24 -4.16 1.18 11.51
CA VAL A 24 -2.89 1.26 10.77
C VAL A 24 -1.85 0.28 11.28
N LEU A 25 -1.05 -0.25 10.36
CA LEU A 25 0.17 -0.98 10.69
C LEU A 25 1.38 -0.11 10.32
N ARG A 26 2.20 0.17 11.32
CA ARG A 26 3.52 0.81 11.18
C ARG A 26 4.62 -0.23 11.33
N ARG A 27 5.82 0.10 10.85
CA ARG A 27 7.01 -0.71 11.09
C ARG A 27 7.19 -0.93 12.61
N GLY A 28 7.33 -2.19 13.01
CA GLY A 28 7.51 -2.58 14.40
C GLY A 28 6.29 -2.32 15.31
N GLY A 29 5.09 -2.09 14.75
CA GLY A 29 3.90 -1.82 15.54
C GLY A 29 3.94 -0.48 16.29
N ALA A 30 4.77 0.46 15.84
CA ALA A 30 4.94 1.75 16.52
C ALA A 30 3.58 2.48 16.68
N PRO A 31 3.32 3.11 17.83
CA PRO A 31 2.10 3.89 18.05
C PRO A 31 2.06 5.08 17.09
N VAL A 32 0.90 5.65 16.78
CA VAL A 32 0.82 6.89 16.00
C VAL A 32 1.26 8.07 16.85
N ASP A 33 2.10 8.94 16.30
CA ASP A 33 2.76 10.03 17.04
C ASP A 33 1.78 11.14 17.47
N GLY A 34 0.55 11.14 16.92
CA GLY A 34 -0.60 11.94 17.36
C GLY A 34 -0.59 13.40 16.92
N GLY A 35 0.51 13.88 16.33
CA GLY A 35 0.69 15.30 15.95
C GLY A 35 0.47 15.62 14.46
N GLY A 36 0.21 14.62 13.62
CA GLY A 36 -0.01 14.83 12.18
C GLY A 36 -1.49 15.01 11.83
N GLU A 37 -1.75 15.71 10.73
CA GLU A 37 -3.09 15.76 10.13
C GLU A 37 -3.56 14.32 9.83
N GLY A 38 -4.77 13.99 10.29
CA GLY A 38 -5.36 12.67 10.17
C GLY A 38 -4.93 11.65 11.23
N ASP A 39 -4.12 12.02 12.24
CA ASP A 39 -3.72 11.10 13.31
C ASP A 39 -4.78 10.91 14.40
N GLU A 40 -5.69 11.88 14.54
CA GLU A 40 -6.74 11.84 15.56
C GLU A 40 -7.64 10.62 15.35
N GLY A 41 -7.82 9.81 16.40
CA GLY A 41 -8.67 8.60 16.33
C GLY A 41 -8.08 7.43 15.53
N VAL A 42 -6.83 7.52 15.04
CA VAL A 42 -6.16 6.40 14.36
C VAL A 42 -5.61 5.40 15.37
N GLN A 43 -5.93 4.12 15.16
CA GLN A 43 -5.46 3.03 16.01
C GLN A 43 -4.31 2.26 15.36
N ALA A 44 -3.20 2.08 16.06
CA ALA A 44 -2.09 1.25 15.59
C ALA A 44 -2.26 -0.21 16.03
N VAL A 45 -1.98 -1.15 15.13
CA VAL A 45 -1.88 -2.59 15.42
C VAL A 45 -0.44 -3.09 15.25
N GLY A 46 -0.13 -4.20 15.92
CA GLY A 46 1.22 -4.75 16.00
C GLY A 46 1.59 -5.68 14.84
N SER A 47 0.61 -6.20 14.10
CA SER A 47 0.87 -7.16 13.01
C SER A 47 -0.10 -7.04 11.83
N ILE A 48 0.25 -7.68 10.71
CA ILE A 48 -0.60 -7.69 9.51
C ILE A 48 -1.88 -8.52 9.72
N GLU A 49 -1.80 -9.59 10.51
CA GLU A 49 -2.93 -10.44 10.87
C GLU A 49 -3.96 -9.66 11.68
N GLN A 50 -3.52 -8.88 12.67
CA GLN A 50 -4.40 -7.98 13.43
C GLN A 50 -5.06 -6.95 12.53
N LEU A 51 -4.31 -6.40 11.57
CA LEU A 51 -4.84 -5.45 10.62
C LEU A 51 -5.91 -6.10 9.71
N LEU A 52 -5.65 -7.29 9.20
CA LEU A 52 -6.56 -8.08 8.35
C LEU A 52 -7.84 -8.46 9.10
N ALA A 53 -7.74 -8.83 10.38
CA ALA A 53 -8.88 -9.18 11.21
C ALA A 53 -9.79 -7.97 11.53
N ALA A 54 -9.21 -6.77 11.63
CA ALA A 54 -9.91 -5.54 11.97
C ALA A 54 -10.45 -4.75 10.76
N SER A 55 -10.11 -5.15 9.52
CA SER A 55 -10.39 -4.33 8.33
C SER A 55 -11.53 -4.87 7.47
N ASP A 56 -12.48 -4.01 7.11
CA ASP A 56 -13.39 -4.25 5.96
C ASP A 56 -12.70 -3.89 4.63
N HIS A 57 -11.82 -2.90 4.67
CA HIS A 57 -11.00 -2.45 3.54
C HIS A 57 -9.53 -2.34 3.97
N LEU A 58 -8.63 -3.01 3.25
CA LEU A 58 -7.19 -2.96 3.51
C LEU A 58 -6.46 -2.29 2.35
N VAL A 59 -5.90 -1.10 2.59
CA VAL A 59 -5.00 -0.42 1.65
C VAL A 59 -3.55 -0.72 1.99
N LEU A 60 -2.78 -1.19 1.00
CA LEU A 60 -1.33 -1.35 1.07
C LEU A 60 -0.65 -0.08 0.54
N ALA A 61 0.14 0.56 1.40
CA ALA A 61 0.88 1.79 1.15
C ALA A 61 2.29 1.72 1.79
N LEU A 62 2.94 0.57 1.65
CA LEU A 62 4.27 0.28 2.20
C LEU A 62 5.25 -0.12 1.09
N PRO A 63 6.57 0.10 1.26
CA PRO A 63 7.57 -0.30 0.29
C PRO A 63 7.69 -1.83 0.18
N ILE A 64 8.15 -2.30 -0.98
CA ILE A 64 8.61 -3.69 -1.13
C ILE A 64 10.05 -3.80 -0.59
N THR A 65 10.24 -4.68 0.37
CA THR A 65 11.54 -5.05 0.95
C THR A 65 11.56 -6.56 1.17
N ALA A 66 12.70 -7.11 1.58
CA ALA A 66 12.78 -8.53 1.95
C ALA A 66 11.77 -8.92 3.06
N GLN A 67 11.46 -8.00 3.98
CA GLN A 67 10.52 -8.23 5.08
C GLN A 67 9.05 -8.09 4.67
N THR A 68 8.76 -7.43 3.54
CA THR A 68 7.39 -7.15 3.09
C THR A 68 7.03 -7.90 1.80
N TYR A 69 7.98 -8.65 1.24
CA TYR A 69 7.75 -9.58 0.14
C TYR A 69 6.70 -10.61 0.52
N HIS A 70 5.65 -10.72 -0.28
CA HIS A 70 4.47 -11.56 -0.02
C HIS A 70 3.93 -11.39 1.41
N LEU A 71 3.96 -10.16 1.94
CA LEU A 71 3.37 -9.84 3.24
C LEU A 71 1.89 -10.25 3.29
N ILE A 72 1.20 -10.14 2.16
CA ILE A 72 -0.12 -10.73 1.94
C ILE A 72 0.08 -12.07 1.22
N ASN A 73 -0.20 -13.15 1.92
CA ASN A 73 -0.05 -14.53 1.47
C ASN A 73 -1.17 -15.40 2.06
N ALA A 74 -1.18 -16.70 1.74
CA ALA A 74 -2.24 -17.61 2.21
C ALA A 74 -2.38 -17.64 3.75
N ALA A 75 -1.27 -17.61 4.50
CA ALA A 75 -1.29 -17.68 5.95
C ALA A 75 -1.85 -16.40 6.60
N THR A 76 -1.42 -15.24 6.10
CA THR A 76 -1.93 -13.95 6.58
C THR A 76 -3.40 -13.76 6.18
N LEU A 77 -3.77 -14.08 4.94
CA LEU A 77 -5.15 -14.02 4.43
C LEU A 77 -6.13 -14.90 5.20
N ALA A 78 -5.67 -15.95 5.89
CA ALA A 78 -6.53 -16.74 6.78
C ALA A 78 -7.14 -15.93 7.93
N HIS A 79 -6.48 -14.82 8.32
CA HIS A 79 -6.93 -13.88 9.35
C HIS A 79 -7.83 -12.78 8.80
N ALA A 80 -8.02 -12.71 7.48
CA ALA A 80 -8.88 -11.69 6.88
C ALA A 80 -10.32 -11.84 7.38
N ARG A 81 -10.91 -10.70 7.76
CA ARG A 81 -12.35 -10.61 8.02
C ARG A 81 -13.11 -11.08 6.77
N PRO A 82 -14.16 -11.92 6.91
CA PRO A 82 -15.00 -12.29 5.77
C PRO A 82 -15.53 -11.05 5.06
N GLY A 83 -15.36 -10.98 3.75
CA GLY A 83 -15.78 -9.83 2.95
C GLY A 83 -14.77 -8.69 2.88
N LEU A 84 -13.54 -8.86 3.37
CA LEU A 84 -12.46 -7.88 3.21
C LEU A 84 -12.21 -7.56 1.73
N HIS A 85 -12.08 -6.27 1.42
CA HIS A 85 -11.63 -5.78 0.11
C HIS A 85 -10.17 -5.32 0.21
N LEU A 86 -9.29 -5.96 -0.58
CA LEU A 86 -7.87 -5.63 -0.64
C LEU A 86 -7.61 -4.54 -1.69
N VAL A 87 -6.85 -3.52 -1.35
CA VAL A 87 -6.43 -2.46 -2.28
C VAL A 87 -4.91 -2.36 -2.27
N ASN A 88 -4.26 -2.60 -3.41
CA ASN A 88 -2.82 -2.48 -3.56
C ASN A 88 -2.46 -1.38 -4.56
N ILE A 89 -1.91 -0.28 -4.03
CA ILE A 89 -1.37 0.86 -4.79
C ILE A 89 0.13 1.02 -4.58
N ALA A 90 0.78 0.00 -4.02
CA ALA A 90 2.17 0.06 -3.61
C ALA A 90 3.05 -0.73 -4.58
N ARG A 91 3.21 -2.04 -4.38
CA ARG A 91 4.01 -2.92 -5.24
C ARG A 91 3.35 -4.28 -5.37
N GLY A 92 3.39 -4.88 -6.57
CA GLY A 92 2.77 -6.18 -6.84
C GLY A 92 3.28 -7.28 -5.91
N ALA A 93 4.60 -7.35 -5.74
CA ALA A 93 5.31 -8.34 -4.92
C ALA A 93 5.00 -8.27 -3.40
N LEU A 94 4.17 -7.34 -2.94
CA LEU A 94 3.62 -7.38 -1.58
C LEU A 94 2.57 -8.48 -1.40
N VAL A 95 1.99 -8.95 -2.51
CA VAL A 95 0.87 -9.89 -2.52
C VAL A 95 1.27 -11.12 -3.32
N ASP A 96 1.19 -12.28 -2.68
CA ASP A 96 1.16 -13.56 -3.38
C ASP A 96 -0.15 -13.63 -4.19
N GLN A 97 -0.04 -13.44 -5.50
CA GLN A 97 -1.20 -13.35 -6.39
C GLN A 97 -1.97 -14.68 -6.52
N GLN A 98 -1.31 -15.82 -6.33
CA GLN A 98 -1.98 -17.11 -6.32
C GLN A 98 -2.81 -17.26 -5.04
N ALA A 99 -2.25 -16.89 -3.89
CA ALA A 99 -3.00 -16.88 -2.63
C ALA A 99 -4.19 -15.89 -2.67
N LEU A 100 -4.01 -14.74 -3.33
CA LEU A 100 -5.09 -13.78 -3.55
C LEU A 100 -6.25 -14.40 -4.35
N LEU A 101 -5.95 -15.04 -5.48
CA LEU A 101 -6.96 -15.71 -6.31
C LEU A 101 -7.73 -16.76 -5.51
N GLN A 102 -7.02 -17.64 -4.79
CA GLN A 102 -7.63 -18.67 -3.95
C GLN A 102 -8.54 -18.08 -2.86
N ALA A 103 -8.11 -16.99 -2.22
CA ALA A 103 -8.92 -16.33 -1.19
C ALA A 103 -10.18 -15.66 -1.77
N LEU A 104 -10.11 -15.13 -2.99
CA LEU A 104 -11.25 -14.58 -3.71
C LEU A 104 -12.24 -15.68 -4.13
N ASP A 105 -11.74 -16.78 -4.71
CA ASP A 105 -12.55 -17.92 -5.14
C ASP A 105 -13.28 -18.58 -3.95
N ALA A 106 -12.58 -18.71 -2.82
CA ALA A 106 -13.15 -19.24 -1.58
C ALA A 106 -14.15 -18.28 -0.90
N GLY A 107 -14.36 -17.07 -1.43
CA GLY A 107 -15.26 -16.07 -0.84
C GLY A 107 -14.76 -15.45 0.47
N ARG A 108 -13.47 -15.63 0.81
CA ARG A 108 -12.85 -14.99 1.98
C ARG A 108 -12.80 -13.47 1.78
N LEU A 109 -12.40 -13.06 0.58
CA LEU A 109 -12.34 -11.66 0.17
C LEU A 109 -13.54 -11.31 -0.70
N SER A 110 -14.09 -10.10 -0.51
CA SER A 110 -15.16 -9.57 -1.36
C SER A 110 -14.63 -9.06 -2.70
N GLY A 111 -13.35 -8.66 -2.74
CA GLY A 111 -12.69 -8.23 -3.97
C GLY A 111 -11.26 -7.77 -3.76
N ALA A 112 -10.63 -7.39 -4.88
CA ALA A 112 -9.32 -6.76 -4.90
C ALA A 112 -9.25 -5.64 -5.94
N THR A 113 -8.68 -4.49 -5.57
CA THR A 113 -8.34 -3.40 -6.49
C THR A 113 -6.83 -3.23 -6.56
N LEU A 114 -6.26 -3.40 -7.75
CA LEU A 114 -4.82 -3.50 -7.96
C LEU A 114 -4.38 -2.47 -9.01
N ASP A 115 -3.53 -1.52 -8.62
CA ASP A 115 -2.80 -0.64 -9.56
C ASP A 115 -1.46 -1.25 -9.96
N VAL A 116 -1.02 -2.30 -9.25
CA VAL A 116 0.29 -2.92 -9.39
C VAL A 116 0.13 -4.44 -9.41
N THR A 117 1.00 -5.11 -10.18
CA THR A 117 1.02 -6.57 -10.32
C THR A 117 2.47 -7.07 -10.28
N ASP A 118 2.66 -8.38 -10.17
CA ASP A 118 3.98 -9.00 -10.25
C ASP A 118 3.92 -10.31 -11.04
N PRO A 119 4.49 -10.40 -12.26
CA PRO A 119 5.25 -9.35 -12.95
C PRO A 119 4.36 -8.19 -13.43
N GLU A 120 5.01 -7.13 -13.92
CA GLU A 120 4.35 -5.94 -14.44
C GLU A 120 4.84 -5.64 -15.88
N PRO A 121 3.97 -5.72 -16.92
CA PRO A 121 2.58 -6.18 -16.86
C PRO A 121 2.46 -7.69 -16.59
N LEU A 122 1.26 -8.16 -16.23
CA LEU A 122 0.98 -9.59 -16.15
C LEU A 122 1.03 -10.22 -17.55
N PRO A 123 1.35 -11.51 -17.66
CA PRO A 123 1.27 -12.23 -18.93
C PRO A 123 -0.16 -12.22 -19.49
N ASP A 124 -0.26 -12.32 -20.82
CA ASP A 124 -1.54 -12.42 -21.50
C ASP A 124 -2.37 -13.60 -20.95
N GLY A 125 -3.66 -13.36 -20.72
CA GLY A 125 -4.58 -14.36 -20.17
C GLY A 125 -4.42 -14.65 -18.67
N HIS A 126 -3.59 -13.88 -17.93
CA HIS A 126 -3.46 -14.07 -16.50
C HIS A 126 -4.83 -13.98 -15.78
N PRO A 127 -5.17 -14.89 -14.84
CA PRO A 127 -6.52 -14.97 -14.26
C PRO A 127 -7.03 -13.68 -13.60
N LEU A 128 -6.12 -12.89 -13.00
CA LEU A 128 -6.49 -11.61 -12.38
C LEU A 128 -7.14 -10.62 -13.36
N TYR A 129 -6.84 -10.70 -14.67
CA TYR A 129 -7.49 -9.84 -15.68
C TYR A 129 -8.98 -10.14 -15.88
N HIS A 130 -9.40 -11.38 -15.63
CA HIS A 130 -10.76 -11.85 -15.92
C HIS A 130 -11.56 -12.21 -14.66
N HIS A 131 -10.92 -12.24 -13.50
CA HIS A 131 -11.58 -12.57 -12.24
C HIS A 131 -12.62 -11.51 -11.88
N SER A 132 -13.89 -11.90 -11.72
CA SER A 132 -15.04 -10.98 -11.57
C SER A 132 -14.99 -10.06 -10.34
N ARG A 133 -14.25 -10.46 -9.30
CA ARG A 133 -14.02 -9.67 -8.08
C ARG A 133 -12.71 -8.88 -8.07
N VAL A 134 -11.97 -8.87 -9.19
CA VAL A 134 -10.71 -8.12 -9.30
C VAL A 134 -10.92 -6.93 -10.24
N ARG A 135 -10.46 -5.76 -9.79
CA ARG A 135 -10.30 -4.58 -10.62
C ARG A 135 -8.81 -4.29 -10.76
N ILE A 136 -8.30 -4.30 -11.98
CA ILE A 136 -6.92 -3.90 -12.29
C ILE A 136 -6.92 -2.57 -13.03
N THR A 137 -5.99 -1.70 -12.67
CA THR A 137 -5.56 -0.56 -13.49
C THR A 137 -4.10 -0.77 -13.91
N PRO A 138 -3.64 -0.17 -15.02
CA PRO A 138 -2.21 0.01 -15.24
C PRO A 138 -1.59 0.77 -14.07
N HIS A 139 -0.29 0.66 -13.84
CA HIS A 139 0.41 1.32 -12.73
C HIS A 139 0.56 2.83 -12.97
N VAL A 140 -0.55 3.53 -12.77
CA VAL A 140 -0.70 4.95 -13.07
C VAL A 140 -1.38 5.72 -11.95
N SER A 141 -1.59 5.14 -10.77
CA SER A 141 -2.10 5.87 -9.59
C SER A 141 -1.22 7.06 -9.19
N TRP A 142 0.07 7.02 -9.55
CA TRP A 142 1.01 8.13 -9.36
C TRP A 142 0.87 9.25 -10.41
N ALA A 143 0.27 8.96 -11.57
CA ALA A 143 0.25 9.83 -12.75
C ALA A 143 -0.94 10.81 -12.74
N ALA A 144 -1.21 11.44 -11.59
CA ALA A 144 -2.20 12.50 -11.48
C ALA A 144 -1.79 13.73 -12.31
N GLN A 145 -2.77 14.59 -12.66
CA GLN A 145 -2.50 15.86 -13.32
C GLN A 145 -1.49 16.69 -12.49
N GLY A 146 -0.41 17.15 -13.11
CA GLY A 146 0.66 17.89 -12.44
C GLY A 146 1.78 17.01 -11.82
N ALA A 147 1.66 15.68 -11.85
CA ALA A 147 2.65 14.78 -11.23
C ALA A 147 4.03 14.89 -11.89
N ALA A 148 4.09 15.11 -13.20
CA ALA A 148 5.34 15.30 -13.93
C ALA A 148 6.07 16.57 -13.45
N GLU A 149 5.34 17.67 -13.28
CA GLU A 149 5.88 18.95 -12.81
C GLU A 149 6.35 18.88 -11.36
N VAL A 150 5.60 18.22 -10.49
CA VAL A 150 6.00 17.99 -9.09
C VAL A 150 7.27 17.15 -9.03
N THR A 151 7.34 16.06 -9.82
CA THR A 151 8.51 15.17 -9.89
C THR A 151 9.73 15.90 -10.45
N ALA A 152 9.57 16.64 -11.54
CA ALA A 152 10.63 17.45 -12.13
C ALA A 152 11.15 18.50 -11.13
N ARG A 153 10.27 19.16 -10.38
CA ARG A 153 10.67 20.14 -9.35
C ARG A 153 11.50 19.49 -8.25
N LYS A 154 11.09 18.32 -7.76
CA LYS A 154 11.87 17.56 -6.77
C LYS A 154 13.24 17.17 -7.30
N PHE A 155 13.29 16.65 -8.54
CA PHE A 155 14.54 16.29 -9.20
C PHE A 155 15.47 17.48 -9.35
N VAL A 156 14.99 18.60 -9.90
CA VAL A 156 15.79 19.82 -10.11
C VAL A 156 16.31 20.35 -8.78
N GLY A 157 15.49 20.37 -7.72
CA GLY A 157 15.93 20.78 -6.38
C GLY A 157 17.06 19.90 -5.83
N ASN A 158 16.97 18.58 -6.02
CA ASN A 158 18.04 17.66 -5.63
C ASN A 158 19.28 17.76 -6.52
N LEU A 159 19.13 18.02 -7.83
CA LEU A 159 20.25 18.25 -8.74
C LEU A 159 21.05 19.49 -8.34
N GLN A 160 20.37 20.60 -8.01
CA GLN A 160 21.01 21.82 -7.53
C GLN A 160 21.81 21.57 -6.24
N ARG A 161 21.22 20.82 -5.30
CA ARG A 161 21.90 20.41 -4.06
C ARG A 161 23.12 19.54 -4.33
N PHE A 162 22.99 18.57 -5.22
CA PHE A 162 24.08 17.67 -5.61
C PHE A 162 25.26 18.45 -6.17
N VAL A 163 25.03 19.35 -7.13
CA VAL A 163 26.07 20.19 -7.74
C VAL A 163 26.74 21.10 -6.71
N ALA A 164 25.99 21.59 -5.72
CA ALA A 164 26.50 22.43 -4.64
C ALA A 164 27.16 21.66 -3.49
N GLY A 165 27.22 20.31 -3.55
CA GLY A 165 27.73 19.49 -2.45
C GLY A 165 26.86 19.51 -1.19
N LEU A 166 25.60 19.89 -1.30
CA LEU A 166 24.64 19.97 -0.19
C LEU A 166 23.91 18.64 0.02
N PRO A 167 23.42 18.37 1.25
CA PRO A 167 22.59 17.20 1.52
C PRO A 167 21.33 17.15 0.63
N LEU A 168 21.04 15.97 0.08
CA LEU A 168 19.85 15.72 -0.73
C LEU A 168 18.60 15.61 0.16
N HIS A 169 17.44 15.91 -0.42
CA HIS A 169 16.12 15.61 0.15
C HIS A 169 15.69 14.18 -0.20
N ASP A 170 14.79 13.62 0.61
CA ASP A 170 14.10 12.34 0.34
C ASP A 170 15.10 11.20 0.03
N VAL A 171 16.22 11.14 0.77
CA VAL A 171 17.28 10.15 0.55
C VAL A 171 16.77 8.74 0.90
N VAL A 172 16.82 7.85 -0.07
CA VAL A 172 16.52 6.42 0.07
C VAL A 172 17.63 5.74 0.87
N ASP A 173 17.25 5.01 1.91
CA ASP A 173 18.17 4.16 2.67
C ASP A 173 18.28 2.80 1.96
N ARG A 174 19.41 2.59 1.29
CA ARG A 174 19.65 1.38 0.48
C ARG A 174 19.70 0.10 1.32
N GLU A 175 20.14 0.17 2.58
CA GLU A 175 20.15 -0.99 3.47
C GLU A 175 18.73 -1.37 3.87
N ARG A 176 17.85 -0.38 4.01
CA ARG A 176 16.42 -0.59 4.30
C ARG A 176 15.61 -0.94 3.06
N GLY A 177 16.11 -0.63 1.88
CA GLY A 177 15.44 -0.85 0.60
C GLY A 177 14.38 0.20 0.25
N TYR A 178 14.30 1.32 0.99
CA TYR A 178 13.38 2.45 0.70
C TYR A 178 13.78 3.74 1.43
#